data_AF-A0A7L5YCD2-F1
#
_entry.id   AF-A0A7L5YCD2-F1
#
_cell.length_a   1.000
_cell.length_b   1.000
_cell.length_c   1.000
_cell.angle_alpha   90.00
_cell.angle_beta   90.00
_cell.angle_gamma   90.00
#
_symmetry.space_group_name_H-M   'P 1'
#
loop_
_entity.id
_entity.type
_entity.pdbx_description
1 polymer ?
#
loop_
_entity_poly.entity_id
_entity_poly.type
_entity_poly.pdbx_seq_one_letter_code
_entity_poly.pdbx_strand_id
1 'polypeptide(L)'
;MKRITNFFGSLLLIELLRGMMLTGRHLFARKITVQFPEEKTPQSPRFRGLHALRRYPNGEERCIACKLCEAVCPALAITIESEKRVDGTRRTTRYDIDLTKCIFCGFCEESCPVDSIVETRILEYHGEKRGDLYYTKPMLLAIGDQYEEQIARDRAADAKYR
;
A
#
# COMPACT_ATOMS: atom_id res chain seq x y z
N MET A 1 -20.26 -57.36 -6.57
CA MET A 1 -20.96 -56.31 -5.81
C MET A 1 -20.59 -54.88 -6.22
N LYS A 2 -19.30 -54.49 -6.29
CA LYS A 2 -18.89 -53.10 -6.63
C LYS A 2 -19.38 -52.55 -7.99
N ARG A 3 -19.58 -53.39 -9.01
CA ARG A 3 -20.11 -52.96 -10.33
C ARG A 3 -21.59 -52.57 -10.28
N ILE A 4 -22.39 -53.25 -9.46
CA ILE A 4 -23.84 -53.01 -9.33
C ILE A 4 -24.08 -51.72 -8.55
N THR A 5 -23.34 -51.51 -7.45
CA THR A 5 -23.41 -50.27 -6.67
C THR A 5 -22.99 -49.03 -7.47
N ASN A 6 -21.98 -49.17 -8.34
CA ASN A 6 -21.54 -48.05 -9.19
C ASN A 6 -22.52 -47.76 -10.33
N PHE A 7 -23.18 -48.77 -10.89
CA PHE A 7 -24.23 -48.59 -11.90
C PHE A 7 -25.42 -47.81 -11.35
N PHE A 8 -25.95 -48.22 -10.19
CA PHE A 8 -27.04 -47.50 -9.50
C PHE A 8 -26.60 -46.12 -9.00
N GLY A 9 -25.36 -45.97 -8.53
CA GLY A 9 -24.79 -44.66 -8.16
C GLY A 9 -24.71 -43.68 -9.33
N SER A 10 -24.42 -44.17 -10.54
CA SER A 10 -24.41 -43.35 -11.76
C SER A 10 -25.81 -43.01 -12.28
N LEU A 11 -26.76 -43.95 -12.20
CA LEU A 11 -28.14 -43.78 -12.67
C LEU A 11 -28.93 -42.82 -11.76
N LEU A 12 -28.71 -42.90 -10.45
CA LEU A 12 -29.35 -42.04 -9.44
C LEU A 12 -28.58 -40.74 -9.14
N LEU A 13 -27.47 -40.49 -9.83
CA LEU A 13 -26.68 -39.25 -9.71
C LEU A 13 -26.33 -38.91 -8.24
N ILE A 14 -25.99 -39.92 -7.43
CA ILE A 14 -25.78 -39.75 -5.98
C ILE A 14 -24.63 -38.76 -5.70
N GLU A 15 -23.59 -38.76 -6.54
CA GLU A 15 -22.49 -37.79 -6.45
C GLU A 15 -22.94 -36.34 -6.74
N LEU A 16 -23.92 -36.14 -7.64
CA LEU A 16 -24.50 -34.82 -7.90
C LEU A 16 -25.27 -34.32 -6.68
N LEU A 17 -26.08 -35.19 -6.06
CA LEU A 17 -26.80 -34.88 -4.82
C LEU A 17 -25.85 -34.52 -3.68
N ARG A 18 -24.73 -35.24 -3.56
CA ARG A 18 -23.70 -34.95 -2.56
C ARG A 18 -23.04 -33.58 -2.80
N GLY A 19 -22.79 -33.22 -4.06
CA GLY A 19 -22.34 -31.89 -4.45
C GLY A 19 -23.37 -30.79 -4.15
N MET A 20 -24.64 -31.03 -4.46
CA MET A 20 -25.74 -30.08 -4.16
C MET A 20 -25.94 -29.89 -2.66
N MET A 21 -25.76 -30.95 -1.84
CA MET A 21 -25.82 -30.85 -0.38
C MET A 21 -24.71 -29.95 0.18
N LEU A 22 -23.49 -30.04 -0.37
CA LEU A 22 -22.40 -29.14 -0.01
C LEU A 22 -22.73 -27.69 -0.38
N THR A 23 -23.23 -27.45 -1.60
CA THR A 23 -23.68 -26.12 -2.04
C THR A 23 -24.81 -25.59 -1.18
N GLY A 24 -25.79 -26.42 -0.83
CA GLY A 24 -26.89 -26.08 0.07
C GLY A 24 -26.39 -25.66 1.46
N ARG A 25 -25.39 -26.36 2.02
CA ARG A 25 -24.76 -25.95 3.28
C ARG A 25 -24.11 -24.56 3.19
N HIS A 26 -23.43 -24.25 2.09
CA HIS A 26 -22.84 -22.93 1.88
C HIS A 26 -23.88 -21.83 1.59
N LEU A 27 -25.05 -22.18 1.05
CA LEU A 27 -26.15 -21.24 0.82
C LEU A 27 -26.62 -20.63 2.13
N PHE A 28 -26.84 -21.45 3.16
CA PHE A 28 -27.31 -21.02 4.49
C PHE A 28 -26.19 -20.59 5.46
N ALA A 29 -24.92 -20.81 5.10
CA ALA A 29 -23.80 -20.31 5.89
C ALA A 29 -23.70 -18.77 5.81
N ARG A 30 -23.28 -18.15 6.93
CA ARG A 30 -22.99 -16.71 7.02
C ARG A 30 -21.94 -16.33 5.99
N LYS A 31 -22.17 -15.21 5.28
CA LYS A 31 -21.24 -14.70 4.26
C LYS A 31 -20.08 -13.95 4.92
N ILE A 32 -18.90 -14.05 4.32
CA ILE A 32 -17.67 -13.35 4.75
C ILE A 32 -17.55 -11.95 4.12
N THR A 33 -18.52 -11.53 3.33
CA THR A 33 -18.53 -10.25 2.64
C THR A 33 -18.55 -9.09 3.63
N VAL A 34 -17.70 -8.10 3.38
CA VAL A 34 -17.67 -6.81 4.10
C VAL A 34 -18.51 -5.80 3.30
N GLN A 35 -19.25 -4.94 3.98
CA GLN A 35 -20.04 -3.88 3.32
C GLN A 35 -19.13 -2.68 3.03
N PHE A 36 -18.52 -2.66 1.84
CA PHE A 36 -17.73 -1.54 1.37
C PHE A 36 -18.67 -0.47 0.77
N PRO A 37 -18.53 0.83 1.09
CA PRO A 37 -17.39 1.51 1.72
C PRO A 37 -17.44 1.73 3.25
N GLU A 38 -18.54 1.38 3.93
CA GLU A 38 -18.75 1.69 5.36
C GLU A 38 -17.84 0.88 6.28
N GLU A 39 -17.59 -0.39 5.93
CA GLU A 39 -16.68 -1.29 6.62
C GLU A 39 -15.45 -1.56 5.75
N LYS A 40 -14.26 -1.49 6.35
CA LYS A 40 -12.98 -1.76 5.67
C LYS A 40 -12.29 -2.96 6.29
N THR A 41 -11.48 -3.66 5.48
CA THR A 41 -10.68 -4.77 5.97
C THR A 41 -9.56 -4.28 6.90
N PRO A 42 -9.19 -5.05 7.93
CA PRO A 42 -8.13 -4.67 8.83
C PRO A 42 -6.78 -4.61 8.08
N GLN A 43 -6.06 -3.51 8.24
CA GLN A 43 -4.74 -3.31 7.64
C GLN A 43 -3.64 -3.46 8.68
N SER A 44 -2.52 -4.06 8.28
CA SER A 44 -1.33 -4.15 9.13
C SER A 44 -0.60 -2.80 9.20
N PRO A 45 0.22 -2.55 10.24
CA PRO A 45 1.11 -1.38 10.30
C PRO A 45 2.16 -1.32 9.19
N ARG A 46 2.38 -2.43 8.47
CA ARG A 46 3.34 -2.54 7.35
C ARG A 46 2.69 -2.40 5.98
N PHE A 47 1.44 -1.93 5.94
CA PHE A 47 0.75 -1.76 4.68
C PHE A 47 1.46 -0.70 3.83
N ARG A 48 1.60 -1.01 2.54
CA ARG A 48 2.28 -0.18 1.55
C ARG A 48 1.26 0.48 0.64
N GLY A 49 1.00 1.76 0.85
CA GLY A 49 0.01 2.55 0.11
C GLY A 49 0.60 3.84 -0.46
N LEU A 50 -0.18 4.92 -0.40
CA LEU A 50 0.21 6.22 -0.95
C LEU A 50 1.47 6.75 -0.25
N HIS A 51 2.38 7.33 -1.02
CA HIS A 51 3.65 7.83 -0.50
C HIS A 51 3.43 9.17 0.23
N ALA A 52 4.18 9.39 1.30
CA ALA A 52 4.18 10.64 2.05
C ALA A 52 5.61 11.07 2.37
N LEU A 53 5.84 12.39 2.39
CA LEU A 53 7.07 12.97 2.90
C LEU A 53 6.83 13.53 4.30
N ARG A 54 7.62 13.07 5.26
CA ARG A 54 7.49 13.44 6.66
C ARG A 54 8.33 14.66 7.02
N ARG A 55 7.92 15.31 8.10
CA ARG A 55 8.65 16.39 8.77
C ARG A 55 9.19 15.91 10.12
N TYR A 56 10.20 16.62 10.61
CA TYR A 56 10.61 16.54 12.00
C TYR A 56 9.58 17.24 12.90
N PRO A 57 9.57 16.97 14.21
CA PRO A 57 8.66 17.63 15.15
C PRO A 57 8.81 19.17 15.20
N ASN A 58 9.94 19.70 14.74
CA ASN A 58 10.19 21.14 14.61
C ASN A 58 9.58 21.76 13.33
N GLY A 59 8.89 20.98 12.49
CA GLY A 59 8.29 21.41 11.22
C GLY A 59 9.23 21.40 10.02
N GLU A 60 10.51 21.08 10.20
CA GLU A 60 11.46 20.99 9.10
C GLU A 60 11.27 19.68 8.31
N GLU A 61 11.45 19.72 6.99
CA GLU A 61 11.39 18.49 6.18
C GLU A 61 12.53 17.53 6.55
N ARG A 62 12.22 16.23 6.62
CA ARG A 62 13.24 15.21 6.92
C ARG A 62 14.20 14.98 5.76
N CYS A 63 13.79 15.26 4.53
CA CYS A 63 14.55 14.94 3.34
C CYS A 63 15.87 15.71 3.27
N ILE A 64 17.00 14.99 3.25
CA ILE A 64 18.35 15.55 3.09
C ILE A 64 18.89 15.47 1.65
N ALA A 65 18.00 15.19 0.69
CA ALA A 65 18.31 15.05 -0.74
C ALA A 65 19.47 14.07 -1.03
N CYS A 66 19.52 12.92 -0.35
CA CYS A 66 20.58 11.92 -0.54
C CYS A 66 20.47 11.12 -1.85
N LYS A 67 19.31 11.17 -2.52
CA LYS A 67 18.99 10.43 -3.76
C LYS A 67 19.05 8.90 -3.66
N LEU A 68 19.13 8.34 -2.46
CA LEU A 68 19.13 6.88 -2.27
C LEU A 68 17.80 6.23 -2.72
N CYS A 69 16.67 6.87 -2.42
CA CYS A 69 15.35 6.41 -2.85
C CYS A 69 15.16 6.43 -4.37
N GLU A 70 15.78 7.39 -5.07
CA GLU A 70 15.81 7.45 -6.54
C GLU A 70 16.67 6.31 -7.11
N ALA A 71 17.85 6.08 -6.53
CA ALA A 71 18.77 5.03 -6.97
C ALA A 71 18.23 3.61 -6.75
N VAL A 72 17.54 3.35 -5.64
CA VAL A 72 17.00 2.01 -5.32
C VAL A 72 15.68 1.71 -6.05
N CYS A 73 15.02 2.72 -6.64
CA CYS A 73 13.70 2.54 -7.22
C CYS A 73 13.77 1.61 -8.45
N PRO A 74 13.19 0.39 -8.38
CA PRO A 74 13.31 -0.58 -9.48
C PRO A 74 12.57 -0.12 -10.75
N ALA A 75 11.55 0.73 -10.60
CA ALA A 75 10.75 1.26 -11.70
C ALA A 75 11.19 2.66 -12.16
N LEU A 76 12.23 3.25 -11.55
CA LEU A 76 12.70 4.61 -11.83
C LEU A 76 11.55 5.65 -11.81
N ALA A 77 10.66 5.51 -10.83
CA ALA A 77 9.45 6.33 -10.68
C ALA A 77 9.70 7.67 -9.96
N ILE A 78 10.82 7.80 -9.26
CA ILE A 78 11.15 8.96 -8.43
C ILE A 78 12.16 9.84 -9.18
N THR A 79 11.94 11.15 -9.19
CA THR A 79 12.89 12.14 -9.76
C THR A 79 13.23 13.18 -8.71
N ILE A 80 14.53 13.34 -8.41
CA ILE A 80 14.98 14.23 -7.34
C ILE A 80 16.00 15.24 -7.86
N GLU A 81 15.75 16.52 -7.59
CA GLU A 81 16.72 17.60 -7.79
C GLU A 81 16.98 18.29 -6.44
N SER A 82 18.23 18.68 -6.23
CA SER A 82 18.70 19.17 -4.94
C SER A 82 19.49 20.45 -5.10
N GLU A 83 19.22 21.43 -4.23
CA GLU A 83 19.98 22.67 -4.15
C GLU A 83 20.36 22.96 -2.69
N LYS A 84 21.33 23.86 -2.53
CA LYS A 84 21.73 24.36 -1.23
C LYS A 84 20.85 25.55 -0.87
N ARG A 85 20.14 25.46 0.27
CA ARG A 85 19.32 26.54 0.80
C ARG A 85 20.21 27.68 1.33
N VAL A 86 19.62 28.86 1.53
CA VAL A 86 20.27 30.03 2.14
C VAL A 86 20.91 29.70 3.50
N ASP A 87 20.28 28.81 4.27
CA ASP A 87 20.76 28.34 5.58
C ASP A 87 21.95 27.37 5.50
N GLY A 88 22.45 27.09 4.29
CA GLY A 88 23.57 26.20 4.04
C GLY A 88 23.21 24.70 4.02
N THR A 89 21.98 24.34 4.39
CA THR A 89 21.48 22.97 4.36
C THR A 89 21.11 22.53 2.94
N ARG A 90 21.34 21.25 2.62
CA ARG A 90 20.93 20.66 1.33
C ARG A 90 19.49 20.16 1.41
N ARG A 91 18.65 20.61 0.49
CA ARG A 91 17.22 20.29 0.42
C ARG A 91 16.80 20.00 -1.01
N THR A 92 15.65 19.36 -1.18
CA THR A 92 15.13 19.05 -2.52
C THR A 92 14.37 20.24 -3.09
N THR A 93 14.68 20.63 -4.32
CA THR A 93 13.86 21.58 -5.08
C THR A 93 12.72 20.86 -5.75
N ARG A 94 13.04 19.70 -6.35
CA ARG A 94 12.11 18.79 -6.99
C ARG A 94 12.16 17.43 -6.33
N TYR A 95 11.00 16.91 -5.98
CA TYR A 95 10.84 15.55 -5.49
C TYR A 95 9.50 15.05 -6.01
N ASP A 96 9.54 14.40 -7.16
CA ASP A 96 8.33 13.95 -7.83
C ASP A 96 8.29 12.43 -7.90
N ILE A 97 7.10 11.86 -7.71
CA ILE A 97 6.86 10.43 -7.84
C ILE A 97 5.76 10.22 -8.87
N ASP A 98 6.08 9.47 -9.91
CA ASP A 98 5.10 8.98 -10.87
C ASP A 98 4.47 7.69 -10.34
N LEU A 99 3.27 7.80 -9.76
CA LEU A 99 2.57 6.62 -9.22
C LEU A 99 2.07 5.68 -10.32
N THR A 100 2.06 6.09 -11.59
CA THR A 100 1.74 5.16 -12.69
C THR A 100 2.89 4.22 -13.00
N LYS A 101 4.13 4.61 -12.67
CA LYS A 101 5.33 3.75 -12.76
C LYS A 101 5.61 3.02 -11.46
N CYS A 102 5.26 3.61 -10.32
CA CYS A 102 5.56 3.03 -9.01
C CYS A 102 4.86 1.68 -8.83
N ILE A 103 5.60 0.70 -8.31
CA ILE A 103 5.11 -0.66 -8.04
C ILE A 103 4.83 -0.93 -6.55
N PHE A 104 4.88 0.10 -5.69
CA PHE A 104 4.57 0.03 -4.25
C PHE A 104 5.35 -1.06 -3.49
N CYS A 105 6.64 -1.17 -3.80
CA CYS A 105 7.53 -2.16 -3.19
C CYS A 105 8.07 -1.75 -1.80
N GLY A 106 8.02 -0.45 -1.44
CA GLY A 106 8.58 0.07 -0.19
C GLY A 106 10.11 0.14 -0.08
N PHE A 107 10.87 -0.12 -1.15
CA PHE A 107 12.34 0.02 -1.10
C PHE A 107 12.79 1.46 -0.86
N CYS A 108 12.02 2.44 -1.33
CA CYS A 108 12.28 3.86 -1.09
C CYS A 108 12.24 4.19 0.42
N GLU A 109 11.35 3.53 1.14
CA GLU A 109 11.12 3.71 2.56
C GLU A 109 12.20 3.03 3.41
N GLU A 110 12.59 1.81 3.05
CA GLU A 110 13.66 1.06 3.73
C GLU A 110 15.04 1.67 3.48
N SER A 111 15.25 2.25 2.29
CA SER A 111 16.54 2.87 1.93
C SER A 111 16.71 4.29 2.45
N CYS A 112 15.67 4.89 3.05
CA CYS A 112 15.74 6.27 3.52
C CYS A 112 16.46 6.34 4.88
N PRO A 113 17.64 6.97 4.98
CA PRO A 113 18.43 6.96 6.22
C PRO A 113 17.82 7.81 7.35
N VAL A 114 16.82 8.63 7.03
CA VAL A 114 16.21 9.62 7.93
C VAL A 114 14.69 9.45 8.03
N ASP A 115 14.15 8.35 7.49
CA ASP A 115 12.70 8.09 7.44
C ASP A 115 11.89 9.26 6.83
N SER A 116 12.43 9.87 5.76
CA SER A 116 11.78 11.00 5.11
C SER A 116 10.61 10.58 4.22
N ILE A 117 10.78 9.53 3.41
CA ILE A 117 9.72 9.00 2.56
C ILE A 117 9.18 7.74 3.19
N VAL A 118 7.86 7.64 3.26
CA VAL A 118 7.15 6.50 3.85
C VAL A 118 5.93 6.16 3.01
N GLU A 119 5.52 4.91 3.01
CA GLU A 119 4.25 4.48 2.45
C GLU A 119 3.18 4.49 3.56
N THR A 120 2.03 5.09 3.26
CA THR A 120 0.91 5.23 4.21
C THR A 120 -0.07 4.06 4.08
N ARG A 121 -1.08 4.00 4.95
CA ARG A 121 -2.17 3.03 4.82
C ARG A 121 -3.25 3.40 3.77
N ILE A 122 -3.06 4.52 3.08
CA ILE A 122 -4.03 5.03 2.12
C ILE A 122 -3.93 4.19 0.84
N LEU A 123 -4.99 3.46 0.53
CA LEU A 123 -5.14 2.75 -0.75
C LEU A 123 -6.19 3.40 -1.66
N GLU A 124 -7.02 4.28 -1.11
CA GLU A 124 -8.17 4.87 -1.79
C GLU A 124 -7.77 6.21 -2.42
N TYR A 125 -7.05 6.13 -3.54
CA TYR A 125 -6.79 7.25 -4.42
C TYR A 125 -6.99 6.80 -5.85
N HIS A 126 -7.50 7.68 -6.70
CA HIS A 126 -7.69 7.42 -8.12
C HIS A 126 -7.33 8.66 -8.91
N GLY A 127 -6.87 8.47 -10.14
CA GLY A 127 -6.72 9.54 -11.11
C GLY A 127 -7.77 9.36 -12.20
N GLU A 128 -8.50 10.43 -12.53
CA GLU A 128 -9.45 10.40 -13.63
C GLU A 128 -8.77 10.76 -14.95
N LYS A 129 -7.74 11.61 -14.88
CA LYS A 129 -6.98 12.11 -16.02
C LYS A 129 -5.53 11.67 -15.94
N ARG A 130 -4.88 11.63 -17.10
CA ARG A 130 -3.44 11.38 -17.19
C ARG A 130 -2.70 12.55 -16.55
N GLY A 131 -1.90 12.26 -15.53
CA GLY A 131 -1.15 13.26 -14.77
C GLY A 131 -1.65 13.44 -13.34
N ASP A 132 -2.88 13.05 -13.01
CA ASP A 132 -3.42 13.16 -11.64
C ASP A 132 -2.62 12.31 -10.64
N LEU A 133 -2.01 11.23 -11.14
CA LEU A 133 -1.16 10.31 -10.38
C LEU A 133 0.33 10.70 -10.39
N TYR A 134 0.66 11.91 -10.86
CA TYR A 134 1.99 12.48 -10.75
C TYR A 134 2.08 13.35 -9.49
N TYR A 135 2.72 12.82 -8.45
CA TYR A 135 2.77 13.47 -7.15
C TYR A 135 4.01 14.34 -7.03
N THR A 136 3.79 15.64 -6.80
CA THR A 136 4.85 16.61 -6.58
C THR A 136 5.23 16.71 -5.10
N LYS A 137 6.41 17.28 -4.82
CA LYS A 137 6.91 17.47 -3.45
C LYS A 137 5.88 18.10 -2.49
N PRO A 138 5.19 19.21 -2.85
CA PRO A 138 4.19 19.80 -1.96
C PRO A 138 3.01 18.88 -1.66
N MET A 139 2.56 18.09 -2.65
CA MET A 139 1.47 17.13 -2.46
C MET A 139 1.89 16.02 -1.49
N LEU A 140 3.10 15.49 -1.65
CA LEU A 140 3.64 14.45 -0.76
C LEU A 140 3.85 14.95 0.68
N LEU A 141 4.29 16.20 0.84
CA LEU A 141 4.42 16.83 2.16
C LEU A 141 3.03 17.07 2.79
N ALA A 142 2.04 17.50 2.01
CA ALA A 142 0.69 17.71 2.51
C ALA A 142 0.06 16.42 3.04
N ILE A 143 0.29 15.29 2.36
CA ILE A 143 -0.14 13.97 2.86
C ILE A 143 0.61 13.61 4.14
N GLY A 144 1.93 13.84 4.19
CA GLY A 144 2.71 13.62 5.40
C GLY A 144 2.16 14.41 6.57
N ASP A 145 1.88 15.70 6.38
CA ASP A 145 1.35 16.59 7.40
C ASP A 145 -0.05 16.16 7.87
N GLN A 146 -0.91 15.66 6.97
CA GLN A 146 -2.25 15.16 7.31
C GLN A 146 -2.23 13.84 8.09
N TYR A 147 -1.31 12.93 7.76
CA TYR A 147 -1.32 11.55 8.26
C TYR A 147 -0.16 11.22 9.20
N GLU A 148 0.63 12.21 9.65
CA GLU A 148 1.82 12.01 10.47
C GLU A 148 1.52 11.23 11.77
N GLU A 149 0.38 11.46 12.42
CA GLU A 149 0.01 10.74 13.64
C GLU A 149 -0.18 9.23 13.38
N GLN A 150 -0.78 8.88 12.25
CA GLN A 150 -0.95 7.48 11.86
C GLN A 150 0.40 6.86 11.50
N ILE A 151 1.17 7.55 10.66
CA ILE A 151 2.50 7.12 10.22
C ILE A 151 3.43 6.90 11.42
N ALA A 152 3.44 7.82 12.38
CA ALA A 152 4.28 7.74 13.58
C ALA A 152 3.89 6.55 14.46
N ARG A 153 2.60 6.27 14.64
CA ARG A 153 2.11 5.08 15.36
C ARG A 153 2.52 3.79 14.67
N ASP A 154 2.39 3.73 13.35
CA ASP A 154 2.76 2.56 12.55
C ASP A 154 4.25 2.28 12.62
N ARG A 155 5.06 3.33 12.51
CA ARG A 155 6.51 3.29 12.70
C ARG A 155 6.91 2.81 14.08
N ALA A 156 6.28 3.33 15.13
CA ALA A 156 6.55 2.91 16.50
C ALA A 156 6.23 1.43 16.71
N ALA A 157 5.15 0.93 16.10
CA ALA A 157 4.79 -0.48 16.16
C ALA A 157 5.77 -1.39 15.39
N ASP A 158 6.34 -0.92 14.28
CA ASP A 158 7.26 -1.69 13.43
C ASP A 158 8.74 -1.56 13.82
N ALA A 159 9.11 -0.59 14.66
CA ALA A 159 10.50 -0.23 14.97
C ALA A 159 11.39 -1.39 15.45
N LYS A 160 10.81 -2.45 16.05
CA LYS A 160 11.56 -3.63 16.50
C LYS A 160 12.05 -4.53 15.36
N TYR A 161 11.41 -4.46 14.20
CA TYR A 161 11.63 -5.38 13.07
C TYR A 161 12.37 -4.72 11.90
N ARG A 162 12.80 -3.47 12.07
CA ARG A 162 13.54 -2.66 11.11
C ARG A 162 14.98 -2.45 11.55
#